data_AF-A0A519Y8T5-F1
#
_entry.id   AF-A0A519Y8T5-F1
#
_cell.length_a   1.000
_cell.length_b   1.000
_cell.length_c   1.000
_cell.angle_alpha   90.00
_cell.angle_beta   90.00
_cell.angle_gamma   90.00
#
_symmetry.space_group_name_H-M   'P 1'
#
loop_
_entity.id
_entity.type
_entity.pdbx_description
1 polymer ?
#
loop_
_entity_poly.entity_id
_entity_poly.type
_entity_poly.pdbx_seq_one_letter_code
_entity_poly.pdbx_strand_id
1 'polypeptide(L)'
;RRQEVYTALYRADGHELAAPAPLILTPEALAEQLAHHAVLFFGSGAAKFQSLVSDNPNAVFLADVQPSAVSVGELALGAYQRQEFQDVAYYEPFYLKEVYTTTPKTQSL
;
A
#
# COMPACT_ATOMS: atom_id res chain seq x y z
N ARG A 1 2.52 -12.55 -0.52
CA ARG A 1 3.10 -13.88 -0.91
C ARG A 1 4.23 -13.66 -1.93
N ARG A 2 4.81 -14.69 -2.60
CA ARG A 2 6.11 -14.56 -3.33
C ARG A 2 6.16 -13.52 -4.49
N GLN A 3 5.05 -13.00 -4.99
CA GLN A 3 4.99 -11.91 -5.99
C GLN A 3 3.84 -10.93 -5.75
N GLU A 4 3.34 -10.87 -4.52
CA GLU A 4 2.18 -10.07 -4.16
C GLU A 4 2.61 -9.04 -3.11
N VAL A 5 2.21 -7.80 -3.34
CA VAL A 5 2.49 -6.63 -2.49
C VAL A 5 1.18 -5.93 -2.16
N TYR A 6 1.14 -5.16 -1.07
CA TYR A 6 0.07 -4.20 -0.88
C TYR A 6 0.45 -2.89 -1.58
N THR A 7 -0.47 -2.34 -2.34
CA THR A 7 -0.28 -1.13 -3.13
C THR A 7 -1.47 -0.23 -2.99
N ALA A 8 -1.22 1.07 -3.07
CA ALA A 8 -2.22 2.10 -3.24
C ALA A 8 -1.65 3.13 -4.22
N LEU A 9 -2.52 3.87 -4.90
CA LEU A 9 -2.10 4.90 -5.84
C LEU A 9 -2.67 6.24 -5.40
N TYR A 10 -1.80 7.23 -5.32
CA TYR A 10 -2.15 8.59 -4.90
C TYR A 10 -1.60 9.61 -5.89
N ARG A 11 -2.28 10.74 -6.00
CA ARG A 11 -1.72 11.96 -6.57
C ARG A 11 -0.76 12.62 -5.59
N ALA A 12 0.08 13.52 -6.09
CA ALA A 12 1.04 14.26 -5.27
C ALA A 12 0.38 15.16 -4.20
N ASP A 13 -0.89 15.52 -4.38
CA ASP A 13 -1.72 16.26 -3.41
C ASP A 13 -2.34 15.35 -2.33
N GLY A 14 -2.05 14.04 -2.36
CA GLY A 14 -2.59 13.05 -1.43
C GLY A 14 -3.97 12.50 -1.82
N HIS A 15 -4.55 12.94 -2.94
CA HIS A 15 -5.83 12.39 -3.40
C HIS A 15 -5.66 10.93 -3.84
N GLU A 16 -6.48 10.04 -3.28
CA GLU A 16 -6.49 8.62 -3.62
C GLU A 16 -7.03 8.38 -5.03
N LEU A 17 -6.25 7.67 -5.85
CA LEU A 17 -6.66 7.20 -7.18
C LEU A 17 -7.06 5.73 -7.16
N ALA A 18 -6.41 4.94 -6.31
CA ALA A 18 -6.76 3.55 -6.04
C ALA A 18 -6.50 3.23 -4.56
N ALA A 19 -7.54 2.72 -3.89
CA ALA A 19 -7.49 2.32 -2.49
C ALA A 19 -6.43 1.24 -2.24
N PRO A 20 -5.89 1.14 -1.02
CA PRO A 20 -4.94 0.08 -0.69
C PRO A 20 -5.55 -1.30 -0.95
N ALA A 21 -4.82 -2.11 -1.72
CA ALA A 21 -5.24 -3.45 -2.12
C ALA A 21 -4.02 -4.34 -2.36
N PRO A 22 -4.16 -5.67 -2.25
CA PRO A 22 -3.14 -6.60 -2.73
C PRO A 22 -3.03 -6.51 -4.26
N LEU A 23 -1.80 -6.42 -4.77
CA LEU A 23 -1.46 -6.44 -6.19
C LEU A 23 -0.45 -7.54 -6.46
N ILE A 24 -0.72 -8.35 -7.49
CA ILE A 24 0.23 -9.30 -8.05
C ILE A 24 1.14 -8.54 -9.01
N LEU A 25 2.45 -8.61 -8.80
CA LEU A 25 3.44 -7.96 -9.66
C LEU A 25 3.63 -8.76 -10.94
N THR A 26 3.22 -8.16 -12.06
CA THR A 26 3.54 -8.57 -13.45
C THR A 26 4.02 -7.33 -14.22
N PRO A 27 4.72 -7.47 -15.36
CA PRO A 27 5.14 -6.31 -16.16
C PRO A 27 3.97 -5.39 -16.58
N GLU A 28 2.75 -5.94 -16.65
CA GLU A 28 1.54 -5.24 -17.10
C GLU A 28 0.72 -4.64 -15.96
N ALA A 29 1.04 -4.95 -14.69
CA ALA A 29 0.20 -4.65 -13.53
C ALA A 29 -0.20 -3.17 -13.38
N LEU A 30 0.63 -2.25 -13.90
CA LEU A 30 0.38 -0.80 -13.91
C LEU A 30 0.64 -0.17 -15.30
N ALA A 31 0.46 -0.94 -16.37
CA ALA A 31 0.76 -0.49 -17.73
C ALA A 31 -0.07 0.73 -18.16
N GLU A 32 -1.35 0.79 -17.78
CA GLU A 32 -2.22 1.92 -18.09
C GLU A 32 -1.72 3.22 -17.42
N GLN A 33 -1.41 3.15 -16.13
CA GLN A 33 -0.88 4.29 -15.37
C GLN A 33 0.45 4.77 -15.96
N LEU A 34 1.35 3.83 -16.28
CA LEU A 34 2.65 4.12 -16.86
C LEU A 34 2.59 4.56 -18.33
N ALA A 35 1.50 4.28 -19.06
CA ALA A 35 1.31 4.78 -20.42
C ALA A 35 0.98 6.28 -20.45
N HIS A 36 0.34 6.80 -19.39
CA HIS A 36 -0.17 8.17 -19.36
C HIS A 36 0.58 9.11 -18.42
N HIS A 37 1.29 8.57 -17.42
CA HIS A 37 1.88 9.36 -16.34
C HIS A 37 3.24 8.83 -15.92
N ALA A 38 4.13 9.73 -15.51
CA ALA A 38 5.26 9.36 -14.68
C ALA A 38 4.74 8.98 -13.28
N VAL A 39 5.11 7.79 -12.81
CA VAL A 39 4.68 7.23 -11.53
C VAL A 39 5.90 7.01 -10.64
N LEU A 40 5.80 7.53 -9.41
CA LEU A 40 6.83 7.41 -8.39
C LEU A 40 6.52 6.22 -7.48
N PHE A 41 7.39 5.22 -7.49
CA PHE A 41 7.28 4.01 -6.67
C PHE A 41 8.22 4.07 -5.47
N PHE A 42 7.71 3.70 -4.32
CA PHE A 42 8.48 3.57 -3.08
C PHE A 42 7.89 2.49 -2.18
N GLY A 43 8.62 2.15 -1.11
CA GLY A 43 8.28 1.06 -0.19
C GLY A 43 8.88 -0.29 -0.61
N SER A 44 8.72 -1.29 0.25
CA SER A 44 9.43 -2.58 0.12
C SER A 44 9.03 -3.40 -1.12
N GLY A 45 7.85 -3.15 -1.68
CA GLY A 45 7.40 -3.76 -2.93
C GLY A 45 8.03 -3.16 -4.20
N ALA A 46 8.49 -1.91 -4.13
CA ALA A 46 8.95 -1.16 -5.30
C ALA A 46 10.18 -1.78 -5.96
N ALA A 47 11.16 -2.23 -5.16
CA ALA A 47 12.38 -2.86 -5.67
C ALA A 47 12.11 -4.13 -6.51
N LYS A 48 11.04 -4.88 -6.17
CA LYS A 48 10.64 -6.06 -6.95
C LYS A 48 10.01 -5.67 -8.29
N PHE A 49 9.19 -4.61 -8.28
CA PHE A 49 8.51 -4.14 -9.48
C PHE A 49 9.49 -3.46 -10.45
N GLN A 50 10.52 -2.77 -9.94
CA GLN A 50 11.56 -2.13 -10.75
C GLN A 50 12.20 -3.10 -11.76
N SER A 51 12.53 -4.32 -11.33
CA SER A 51 13.12 -5.33 -12.21
C SER A 51 12.17 -5.82 -13.32
N LEU A 52 10.86 -5.58 -13.20
CA LEU A 52 9.86 -5.96 -14.20
C LEU A 52 9.58 -4.87 -15.24
N VAL A 53 9.88 -3.61 -14.91
CA VAL A 53 9.56 -2.43 -15.75
C VAL A 53 10.76 -1.51 -15.96
N SER A 54 11.99 -2.04 -15.89
CA SER A 54 13.24 -1.27 -15.96
C SER A 54 13.38 -0.38 -17.18
N ASP A 55 12.75 -0.77 -18.29
CA ASP A 55 12.86 -0.08 -19.58
C ASP A 55 11.79 1.01 -19.75
N ASN A 56 10.88 1.18 -18.78
CA ASN A 56 9.82 2.17 -18.84
C ASN A 56 10.28 3.52 -18.26
N PRO A 57 10.41 4.58 -19.07
CA PRO A 57 10.91 5.88 -18.61
C PRO A 57 9.97 6.60 -17.63
N ASN A 58 8.70 6.19 -17.60
CA ASN A 58 7.70 6.74 -16.69
C ASN A 58 7.72 6.05 -15.31
N ALA A 59 8.50 4.97 -15.14
CA ALA A 59 8.62 4.28 -13.86
C ALA A 59 9.82 4.82 -13.06
N VAL A 60 9.54 5.67 -12.06
CA VAL A 60 10.57 6.29 -11.22
C VAL A 60 10.57 5.62 -9.85
N PHE A 61 11.73 5.26 -9.31
CA PHE A 61 11.86 4.52 -8.06
C PHE A 61 12.65 5.32 -7.02
N LEU A 62 12.10 5.44 -5.82
CA LEU A 62 12.82 5.97 -4.66
C LEU A 62 13.13 4.85 -3.68
N ALA A 63 14.42 4.70 -3.37
CA ALA A 63 14.89 3.84 -2.30
C ALA A 63 14.70 4.52 -0.93
N ASP A 64 14.65 3.71 0.12
CA ASP A 64 14.78 4.14 1.52
C ASP A 64 13.73 5.14 2.02
N VAL A 65 12.58 5.25 1.36
CA VAL A 65 11.42 5.97 1.88
C VAL A 65 10.81 5.17 3.05
N GLN A 66 10.81 5.76 4.24
CA GLN A 66 10.23 5.19 5.45
C GLN A 66 9.05 6.03 5.93
N PRO A 67 8.04 5.41 6.57
CA PRO A 67 6.99 6.17 7.25
C PRO A 67 7.59 7.13 8.29
N SER A 68 7.16 8.39 8.25
CA SER A 68 7.59 9.42 9.19
C SER A 68 6.47 9.72 10.18
N ALA A 69 6.80 9.72 11.48
CA ALA A 69 5.87 10.12 12.52
C ALA A 69 5.40 11.58 12.34
N VAL A 70 6.26 12.45 11.80
CA VAL A 70 5.92 13.85 11.49
C VAL A 70 4.81 13.90 10.44
N SER A 71 5.00 13.19 9.31
CA SER A 71 4.02 13.16 8.22
C SER A 71 2.71 12.50 8.63
N VAL A 72 2.76 11.43 9.44
CA VAL A 72 1.55 10.82 10.02
C VAL A 72 0.84 11.80 10.97
N GLY A 73 1.60 12.58 11.75
CA GLY A 73 1.07 13.61 12.64
C GLY A 73 0.34 14.73 11.88
N GLU A 74 0.85 15.15 10.73
CA GLU A 74 0.17 16.13 9.86
C GLU A 74 -1.19 15.63 9.36
N LEU A 75 -1.26 14.37 8.92
CA LEU A 75 -2.51 13.73 8.52
C LEU A 75 -3.50 13.62 9.70
N ALA A 76 -2.99 13.22 10.87
CA ALA A 76 -3.79 13.09 12.09
C ALA A 76 -4.34 14.45 12.57
N LEU A 77 -3.55 15.52 12.47
CA LEU A 77 -4.00 16.87 12.79
C LEU A 77 -5.14 17.32 11.87
N GLY A 78 -5.04 17.03 10.57
CA GLY A 78 -6.13 17.29 9.63
C GLY A 78 -7.41 16.53 9.97
N ALA A 79 -7.30 15.23 10.29
CA ALA A 79 -8.43 14.41 10.72
C ALA A 79 -9.05 14.93 12.04
N TYR A 80 -8.21 15.33 13.00
CA TYR A 80 -8.64 15.94 14.26
C TYR A 80 -9.46 17.22 14.03
N GLN A 81 -8.98 18.11 13.16
CA GLN A 81 -9.69 19.36 12.83
C GLN A 81 -11.04 19.10 12.14
N ARG A 82 -11.17 18.01 11.38
CA ARG A 82 -12.43 17.56 10.78
C ARG A 82 -13.30 16.72 11.73
N GLN A 83 -12.86 16.52 12.97
CA GLN A 83 -13.53 15.70 13.98
C GLN A 83 -13.74 14.24 13.57
N GLU A 84 -12.84 13.68 12.75
CA GLU A 84 -12.86 12.29 12.25
C GLU A 84 -12.31 11.31 13.30
N PHE A 85 -12.94 11.25 14.47
CA PHE A 85 -12.55 10.36 15.55
C PHE A 85 -13.06 8.93 15.34
N GLN A 86 -12.32 7.96 15.86
CA GLN A 86 -12.71 6.54 15.88
C GLN A 86 -12.93 6.10 17.33
N ASP A 87 -13.92 5.27 17.57
CA ASP A 87 -14.15 4.66 18.89
C ASP A 87 -13.23 3.44 19.05
N VAL A 88 -12.43 3.44 20.11
CA VAL A 88 -11.45 2.37 20.40
C VAL A 88 -12.11 1.00 20.54
N ALA A 89 -13.35 0.93 21.05
CA ALA A 89 -14.06 -0.34 21.22
C ALA A 89 -14.53 -0.95 19.89
N TYR A 90 -14.66 -0.14 18.84
CA TYR A 90 -15.20 -0.56 17.53
C TYR A 90 -14.19 -0.41 16.39
N TYR A 91 -13.02 0.16 16.66
CA TYR A 91 -11.97 0.31 15.66
C TYR A 91 -11.30 -1.03 15.37
N GLU A 92 -11.28 -1.40 14.09
CA GLU A 92 -10.48 -2.50 13.59
C GLU A 92 -9.35 -2.01 12.68
N PRO A 93 -8.16 -2.60 12.75
CA PRO A 93 -7.12 -2.37 11.76
C PRO A 93 -7.64 -2.70 10.35
N PHE A 94 -7.22 -1.91 9.36
CA PHE A 94 -7.57 -2.18 7.97
C PHE A 94 -6.81 -3.40 7.43
N TYR A 95 -7.35 -4.59 7.69
CA TYR A 95 -6.78 -5.85 7.24
C TYR A 95 -7.08 -6.05 5.75
N LEU A 96 -6.07 -5.82 4.90
CA LEU A 96 -6.13 -6.08 3.45
C LEU A 96 -6.22 -7.57 3.07
N LYS A 97 -6.28 -8.45 4.06
CA LYS A 97 -6.43 -9.88 3.89
C LYS A 97 -7.11 -10.49 5.10
N GLU A 98 -8.02 -11.42 4.86
CA GLU A 98 -8.65 -12.18 5.93
C GLU A 98 -7.62 -12.97 6.73
N VAL A 99 -7.74 -12.90 8.05
CA VAL A 99 -6.93 -13.68 8.98
C VAL A 99 -7.47 -15.11 9.01
N TYR A 100 -6.74 -16.05 8.43
CA TYR A 100 -7.07 -17.47 8.56
C TYR A 100 -6.64 -17.97 9.94
N THR A 101 -7.59 -18.12 10.85
CA THR A 101 -7.34 -18.81 12.13
C THR A 101 -7.21 -20.31 11.88
N THR A 102 -6.13 -20.92 12.34
CA THR A 102 -5.97 -22.39 12.26
C THR A 102 -6.88 -23.07 13.26
N THR A 103 -7.65 -24.06 12.83
CA THR A 103 -8.42 -24.93 13.72
C THR A 103 -7.47 -25.64 14.70
N PRO A 104 -7.71 -25.60 16.02
CA PRO A 104 -6.90 -26.32 16.99
C PRO A 104 -6.85 -27.82 16.63
N LYS A 105 -5.66 -28.43 16.68
CA LYS A 105 -5.54 -29.89 16.50
C LYS A 105 -6.18 -30.58 17.70
N THR A 106 -7.20 -31.40 17.45
CA THR A 106 -7.75 -32.30 18.46
C THR A 106 -6.66 -33.29 18.88
N GLN A 107 -6.20 -33.24 20.13
CA GLN A 107 -5.42 -34.33 20.71
C GLN A 107 -6.37 -35.51 20.92
N SER A 108 -6.18 -36.58 20.15
CA SER A 108 -6.80 -37.88 20.42
C SER A 108 -6.18 -38.47 21.70
N LEU A 109 -7.02 -38.75 22.69
CA LEU A 109 -6.67 -39.48 23.92
C LEU A 109 -6.30 -40.94 23.63
#